data_AF-A0A024U2I4-F1
#
_entry.id   AF-A0A024U2I4-F1
#
_cell.length_a   1.000
_cell.length_b   1.000
_cell.length_c   1.000
_cell.angle_alpha   90.00
_cell.angle_beta   90.00
_cell.angle_gamma   90.00
#
_symmetry.space_group_name_H-M   'P 1'
#
loop_
_entity.id
_entity.type
_entity.pdbx_description
1 polymer ?
#
loop_
_entity_poly.entity_id
_entity_poly.type
_entity_poly.pdbx_seq_one_letter_code
_entity_poly.pdbx_strand_id
1 'polypeptide(L)'
;MLRLPVPVAVSLVAGLATAWHAIHSTSVCFSAVLAASAFACIEFTWYATTTEQPNGDLAFTPFQPTCRAGHTTWAQFWANVLYTPVLLFTFRQVVSSAFVRVVLFPCNIWLLEIVEGYALMLLFGRNIAWTYTTNDAYCHGNIRLGFWKQWLALGIVLECVGYRVLDTLGEWCAASCVPLEGVLLAFGVATIKYGH
;
A
#
# COMPACT_ATOMS: atom_id res chain seq x y z
N MET A 1 -20.96 6.31 7.71
CA MET A 1 -19.80 6.06 8.61
C MET A 1 -19.49 7.33 9.36
N LEU A 2 -18.91 7.21 10.56
CA LEU A 2 -18.41 8.36 11.31
C LEU A 2 -17.23 8.98 10.55
N ARG A 3 -17.24 10.30 10.35
CA ARG A 3 -16.12 11.06 9.80
C ARG A 3 -15.57 11.98 10.89
N LEU A 4 -14.26 11.98 11.10
CA LEU A 4 -13.63 12.91 12.04
C LEU A 4 -13.78 14.37 11.57
N PRO A 5 -13.96 15.32 12.50
CA PRO A 5 -13.83 16.74 12.19
C PRO A 5 -12.45 17.01 11.57
N VAL A 6 -12.39 17.86 10.55
CA VAL A 6 -11.16 18.15 9.81
C VAL A 6 -9.97 18.52 10.71
N PRO A 7 -10.12 19.38 11.74
CA PRO A 7 -8.99 19.71 12.62
C PRO A 7 -8.44 18.47 13.35
N VAL A 8 -9.33 17.59 13.82
CA VAL A 8 -8.95 16.35 14.52
C VAL A 8 -8.25 15.39 13.57
N ALA A 9 -8.78 15.24 12.34
CA ALA A 9 -8.17 14.41 11.30
C ALA A 9 -6.75 14.89 10.94
N VAL A 10 -6.58 16.20 10.75
CA VAL A 10 -5.27 16.81 10.45
C VAL A 10 -4.28 16.57 11.58
N SER A 11 -4.67 16.83 12.84
CA SER A 11 -3.81 16.59 14.00
C SER A 11 -3.42 15.11 14.14
N LEU A 12 -4.36 14.20 13.91
CA LEU A 12 -4.09 12.76 13.95
C LEU A 12 -3.08 12.34 12.88
N VAL A 13 -3.30 12.74 11.62
CA VAL A 13 -2.41 12.40 10.50
C VAL A 13 -1.02 13.00 10.71
N ALA A 14 -0.93 14.27 11.16
CA ALA A 14 0.36 14.90 11.46
C ALA A 14 1.09 14.16 12.59
N GLY A 15 0.39 13.83 13.68
CA GLY A 15 0.95 13.06 14.79
C GLY A 15 1.45 11.68 14.37
N LEU A 16 0.70 10.96 13.54
CA LEU A 16 1.10 9.66 12.99
C LEU A 16 2.33 9.79 12.09
N ALA A 17 2.38 10.78 11.21
CA ALA A 17 3.52 11.01 10.33
C ALA A 17 4.79 11.38 11.12
N THR A 18 4.66 12.24 12.15
CA THR A 18 5.79 12.59 13.03
C THR A 18 6.28 11.37 13.82
N ALA A 19 5.37 10.60 14.41
CA ALA A 19 5.74 9.38 15.14
C ALA A 19 6.41 8.37 14.21
N TRP A 20 5.87 8.17 13.01
CA TRP A 20 6.43 7.30 11.99
C TRP A 20 7.87 7.70 11.63
N HIS A 21 8.12 8.99 11.39
CA HIS A 21 9.45 9.50 11.07
C HIS A 21 10.43 9.36 12.25
N ALA A 22 9.95 9.55 13.49
CA ALA A 22 10.80 9.49 14.67
C ALA A 22 11.20 8.06 15.08
N ILE A 23 10.38 7.06 14.76
CA ILE A 23 10.58 5.67 15.21
C ILE A 23 11.42 4.85 14.22
N HIS A 24 11.41 5.20 12.92
CA HIS A 24 12.09 4.44 11.88
C HIS A 24 13.40 5.09 11.45
N SER A 25 14.40 4.29 11.10
CA SER A 25 15.63 4.81 10.50
C SER A 25 15.35 5.40 9.12
N THR A 26 16.19 6.34 8.69
CA THR A 26 16.10 6.96 7.36
C THR A 26 16.06 5.93 6.22
N SER A 27 16.84 4.84 6.34
CA SER A 27 16.83 3.74 5.36
C SER A 27 15.47 3.05 5.27
N VAL A 28 14.85 2.73 6.40
CA VAL A 28 13.51 2.12 6.44
C VAL A 28 12.45 3.07 5.86
N CYS A 29 12.55 4.37 6.17
CA CYS A 29 11.67 5.38 5.60
C CYS A 29 11.77 5.43 4.06
N PHE A 30 12.99 5.39 3.50
CA PHE A 30 13.18 5.31 2.05
C PHE A 30 12.63 4.01 1.46
N SER A 31 12.94 2.86 2.07
CA SER A 31 12.40 1.57 1.62
C SER A 31 10.87 1.56 1.63
N ALA A 32 10.24 2.21 2.60
CA ALA A 32 8.78 2.34 2.66
C ALA A 32 8.20 3.16 1.50
N VAL A 33 8.80 4.29 1.16
CA VAL A 33 8.41 5.10 -0.01
C VAL A 33 8.63 4.33 -1.32
N LEU A 34 9.75 3.63 -1.44
CA LEU A 34 10.08 2.81 -2.61
C LEU A 34 9.10 1.64 -2.77
N ALA A 35 8.78 0.94 -1.68
CA ALA A 35 7.81 -0.15 -1.69
C ALA A 35 6.40 0.32 -2.02
N ALA A 36 5.92 1.43 -1.44
CA ALA A 36 4.62 2.01 -1.77
C ALA A 36 4.55 2.42 -3.26
N SER A 37 5.65 2.96 -3.79
CA SER A 37 5.78 3.31 -5.21
C SER A 37 5.76 2.06 -6.11
N ALA A 38 6.49 1.02 -5.73
CA ALA A 38 6.47 -0.26 -6.44
C ALA A 38 5.06 -0.89 -6.41
N PHE A 39 4.36 -0.83 -5.28
CA PHE A 39 2.98 -1.31 -5.15
C PHE A 39 2.03 -0.55 -6.06
N ALA A 40 2.11 0.79 -6.10
CA ALA A 40 1.32 1.60 -7.03
C ALA A 40 1.58 1.25 -8.51
N CYS A 41 2.84 0.96 -8.88
CA CYS A 41 3.18 0.49 -10.22
C CYS A 41 2.61 -0.90 -10.53
N ILE A 42 2.67 -1.83 -9.56
CA ILE A 42 2.10 -3.17 -9.68
C ILE A 42 0.58 -3.07 -9.85
N GLU A 43 -0.08 -2.26 -9.03
CA GLU A 43 -1.52 -2.01 -9.11
C GLU A 43 -1.90 -1.41 -10.47
N PHE A 44 -1.23 -0.34 -10.89
CA PHE A 44 -1.46 0.26 -12.20
C PHE A 44 -1.31 -0.78 -13.34
N THR A 45 -0.27 -1.61 -13.29
CA THR A 45 -0.03 -2.67 -14.28
C THR A 45 -1.13 -3.73 -14.25
N TRP A 46 -1.60 -4.13 -13.06
CA TRP A 46 -2.70 -5.08 -12.90
C TRP A 46 -3.99 -4.55 -13.50
N TYR A 47 -4.31 -3.28 -13.26
CA TYR A 47 -5.49 -2.63 -13.82
C TYR A 47 -5.39 -2.50 -15.35
N ALA A 48 -4.23 -2.11 -15.88
CA ALA A 48 -3.97 -2.02 -17.32
C ALA A 48 -4.03 -3.38 -18.04
N THR A 49 -4.04 -4.49 -17.30
CA THR A 49 -4.09 -5.84 -17.87
C THR A 49 -5.34 -6.63 -17.53
N THR A 50 -6.32 -6.02 -16.85
CA THR A 50 -7.55 -6.69 -16.43
C THR A 50 -8.80 -5.88 -16.70
N THR A 51 -9.88 -6.59 -17.04
CA THR A 51 -11.25 -6.07 -17.16
C THR A 51 -12.11 -6.59 -16.03
N GLU A 52 -13.03 -5.76 -15.54
CA GLU A 52 -14.05 -6.17 -14.58
C GLU A 52 -15.31 -6.62 -15.32
N GLN A 53 -15.76 -7.83 -14.99
CA GLN A 53 -17.00 -8.40 -15.50
C GLN A 53 -18.20 -7.85 -14.71
N PRO A 54 -19.44 -7.98 -15.23
CA PRO A 54 -20.64 -7.47 -14.56
C PRO A 54 -20.87 -8.01 -13.13
N ASN A 55 -20.29 -9.17 -12.81
CA ASN A 55 -20.33 -9.79 -11.48
C ASN A 55 -19.15 -9.37 -10.56
N GLY A 56 -18.29 -8.44 -11.00
CA GLY A 56 -17.09 -7.98 -10.29
C GLY A 56 -15.86 -8.89 -10.46
N ASP A 57 -15.97 -10.00 -11.20
CA ASP A 57 -14.81 -10.85 -11.47
C ASP A 57 -13.84 -10.21 -12.46
N LEU A 58 -12.57 -10.61 -12.36
CA LEU A 58 -11.53 -10.07 -13.20
C LEU A 58 -11.15 -11.07 -14.30
N ALA A 59 -11.16 -10.59 -15.53
CA ALA A 59 -10.60 -11.30 -16.67
C ALA A 59 -9.27 -10.67 -17.08
N PHE A 60 -8.28 -11.50 -17.42
CA PHE A 60 -7.01 -11.05 -17.96
C PHE A 60 -7.17 -10.68 -19.43
N THR A 61 -7.05 -9.38 -19.73
CA THR A 61 -7.32 -8.80 -21.06
C THR A 61 -6.30 -7.69 -21.34
N PRO A 62 -5.03 -8.04 -21.60
CA PRO A 62 -3.94 -7.07 -21.62
C PRO A 62 -4.15 -5.94 -22.63
N PHE A 63 -3.98 -4.70 -22.18
CA PHE A 63 -3.97 -3.47 -22.99
C PHE A 63 -5.23 -3.23 -23.84
N GLN A 64 -6.38 -3.77 -23.41
CA GLN A 64 -7.66 -3.48 -24.07
C GLN A 64 -8.20 -2.12 -23.62
N PRO A 65 -8.97 -1.41 -24.48
CA PRO A 65 -9.62 -0.15 -24.09
C PRO A 65 -10.62 -0.31 -22.93
N THR A 66 -11.08 -1.54 -22.68
CA THR A 66 -11.99 -1.90 -21.59
C THR A 66 -11.26 -2.18 -20.27
N CYS A 67 -9.92 -2.17 -20.25
CA CYS A 67 -9.14 -2.33 -19.04
C CYS A 67 -9.52 -1.27 -18.00
N ARG A 68 -9.40 -1.66 -16.74
CA ARG A 68 -9.71 -0.76 -15.64
C ARG A 68 -8.69 0.38 -15.58
N ALA A 69 -9.15 1.57 -15.22
CA ALA A 69 -8.26 2.68 -14.91
C ALA A 69 -7.51 2.38 -13.60
N GLY A 70 -6.17 2.42 -13.62
CA GLY A 70 -5.37 2.26 -12.41
C GLY A 70 -5.75 3.32 -11.38
N HIS A 71 -6.00 2.89 -10.14
CA HIS A 71 -6.50 3.76 -9.09
C HIS A 71 -5.82 3.45 -7.76
N THR A 72 -4.64 4.02 -7.56
CA THR A 72 -4.07 4.20 -6.22
C THR A 72 -4.34 5.64 -5.82
N THR A 73 -5.19 5.89 -4.84
CA THR A 73 -5.44 7.27 -4.40
C THR A 73 -4.24 7.86 -3.68
N TRP A 74 -4.18 9.19 -3.64
CA TRP A 74 -3.21 9.92 -2.82
C TRP A 74 -3.17 9.40 -1.37
N ALA A 75 -4.36 9.22 -0.77
CA ALA A 75 -4.46 8.79 0.61
C ALA A 75 -4.04 7.33 0.80
N GLN A 76 -4.37 6.46 -0.16
CA GLN A 76 -3.91 5.06 -0.17
C GLN A 76 -2.39 4.96 -0.33
N PHE A 77 -1.79 5.78 -1.20
CA PHE A 77 -0.34 5.81 -1.35
C PHE A 77 0.36 6.14 -0.02
N TRP A 78 -0.09 7.20 0.67
CA TRP A 78 0.50 7.57 1.95
C TRP A 78 0.17 6.60 3.08
N ALA A 79 -1.00 5.97 3.06
CA ALA A 79 -1.33 4.88 3.99
C ALA A 79 -0.33 3.73 3.82
N ASN A 80 -0.08 3.29 2.58
CA ASN A 80 0.94 2.30 2.26
C ASN A 80 2.34 2.71 2.76
N VAL A 81 2.76 3.96 2.57
CA VAL A 81 4.06 4.46 3.10
C VAL A 81 4.12 4.31 4.62
N LEU A 82 3.07 4.73 5.33
CA LEU A 82 3.02 4.68 6.78
C LEU A 82 2.99 3.25 7.32
N TYR A 83 2.29 2.34 6.64
CA TYR A 83 2.11 0.96 7.11
C TYR A 83 3.23 0.00 6.65
N THR A 84 3.98 0.34 5.60
CA THR A 84 5.02 -0.54 5.04
C THR A 84 6.05 -1.02 6.08
N PRO A 85 6.53 -0.19 7.04
CA PRO A 85 7.42 -0.69 8.09
C PRO A 85 6.84 -1.85 8.91
N VAL A 86 5.54 -1.83 9.16
CA VAL A 86 4.83 -2.94 9.82
C VAL A 86 4.72 -4.13 8.88
N LEU A 87 4.22 -3.90 7.66
CA LEU A 87 3.98 -4.93 6.64
C LEU A 87 5.26 -5.73 6.30
N LEU A 88 6.39 -5.06 6.12
CA LEU A 88 7.59 -5.65 5.55
C LEU A 88 8.70 -5.90 6.59
N PHE A 89 8.95 -4.96 7.49
CA PHE A 89 10.09 -5.06 8.42
C PHE A 89 9.71 -5.75 9.73
N THR A 90 8.64 -5.27 10.38
CA THR A 90 8.15 -5.89 11.62
C THR A 90 7.69 -7.32 11.35
N PHE A 91 6.99 -7.56 10.24
CA PHE A 91 6.59 -8.92 9.83
C PHE A 91 7.79 -9.87 9.69
N ARG A 92 8.90 -9.42 9.08
CA ARG A 92 10.15 -10.21 8.97
C ARG A 92 10.80 -10.51 10.31
N GLN A 93 10.73 -9.56 11.25
CA GLN A 93 11.29 -9.73 12.59
C GLN A 93 10.46 -10.70 13.44
N VAL A 94 9.13 -10.65 13.32
CA VAL A 94 8.21 -11.49 14.09
C VAL A 94 8.10 -12.91 13.50
N VAL A 95 8.09 -13.04 12.18
CA VAL A 95 7.96 -14.32 11.48
C VAL A 95 9.30 -14.68 10.84
N SER A 96 10.11 -15.47 11.54
CA SER A 96 11.49 -15.78 11.12
C SER A 96 11.60 -16.71 9.90
N SER A 97 10.65 -17.63 9.73
CA SER A 97 10.65 -18.59 8.61
C SER A 97 10.16 -17.93 7.31
N ALA A 98 11.01 -17.93 6.28
CA ALA A 98 10.67 -17.43 4.95
C ALA A 98 9.45 -18.13 4.34
N PHE A 99 9.36 -19.46 4.52
CA PHE A 99 8.20 -20.22 4.06
C PHE A 99 6.90 -19.75 4.74
N VAL A 100 6.93 -19.57 6.06
CA VAL A 100 5.76 -19.11 6.80
C VAL A 100 5.40 -17.67 6.41
N ARG A 101 6.38 -16.80 6.16
CA ARG A 101 6.12 -15.45 5.66
C ARG A 101 5.40 -15.44 4.33
N VAL A 102 5.81 -16.27 3.37
CA VAL A 102 5.12 -16.43 2.08
C VAL A 102 3.67 -16.87 2.29
N VAL A 103 3.46 -17.95 3.06
CA VAL A 103 2.13 -18.53 3.29
C VAL A 103 1.20 -17.55 4.02
N LEU A 104 1.74 -16.77 4.97
CA LEU A 104 0.97 -15.77 5.72
C LEU A 104 0.89 -14.41 5.02
N PHE A 105 1.59 -14.19 3.91
CA PHE A 105 1.60 -12.90 3.23
C PHE A 105 0.21 -12.42 2.77
N PRO A 106 -0.68 -13.28 2.24
CA PRO A 106 -2.07 -12.90 1.96
C PRO A 106 -2.79 -12.33 3.19
N CYS A 107 -2.65 -12.97 4.34
CA CYS A 107 -3.25 -12.49 5.59
C CYS A 107 -2.65 -11.16 6.04
N ASN A 108 -1.33 -10.98 5.84
CA ASN A 108 -0.64 -9.74 6.17
C ASN A 108 -1.12 -8.56 5.30
N ILE A 109 -1.34 -8.80 3.99
CA ILE A 109 -1.92 -7.80 3.09
C ILE A 109 -3.37 -7.50 3.44
N TRP A 110 -4.21 -8.50 3.68
CA TRP A 110 -5.60 -8.24 4.10
C TRP A 110 -5.67 -7.47 5.42
N LEU A 111 -4.76 -7.73 6.37
CA LEU A 111 -4.69 -6.95 7.60
C LEU A 111 -4.34 -5.49 7.33
N LEU A 112 -3.39 -5.23 6.44
CA LEU A 112 -3.07 -3.88 5.96
C LEU A 112 -4.32 -3.22 5.36
N GLU A 113 -4.96 -3.86 4.39
CA GLU A 113 -6.13 -3.32 3.67
C GLU A 113 -7.29 -3.02 4.64
N ILE A 114 -7.49 -3.87 5.65
CA ILE A 114 -8.47 -3.63 6.72
C ILE A 114 -8.12 -2.40 7.55
N VAL A 115 -6.88 -2.32 8.05
CA VAL A 115 -6.46 -1.25 8.95
C VAL A 115 -6.46 0.10 8.23
N GLU A 116 -5.84 0.16 7.06
CA GLU A 116 -5.82 1.36 6.23
C GLU A 116 -7.22 1.72 5.75
N GLY A 117 -8.02 0.73 5.36
CA GLY A 117 -9.37 0.92 4.85
C GLY A 117 -10.25 1.61 5.86
N TYR A 118 -10.30 1.09 7.09
CA TYR A 118 -11.06 1.71 8.16
C TYR A 118 -10.48 3.05 8.62
N ALA A 119 -9.15 3.22 8.62
CA ALA A 119 -8.53 4.52 8.90
C ALA A 119 -8.96 5.59 7.88
N LEU A 120 -8.92 5.26 6.58
CA LEU A 120 -9.37 6.14 5.51
C LEU A 120 -10.88 6.41 5.60
N MET A 121 -11.70 5.41 5.91
CA MET A 121 -13.13 5.60 6.12
C MET A 121 -13.43 6.53 7.30
N LEU A 122 -12.63 6.48 8.37
CA LEU A 122 -12.74 7.39 9.50
C LEU A 122 -12.35 8.84 9.14
N LEU A 123 -11.35 9.02 8.27
CA LEU A 123 -10.87 10.34 7.84
C LEU A 123 -11.77 10.99 6.75
N PHE A 124 -12.21 10.19 5.78
CA PHE A 124 -12.93 10.68 4.60
C PHE A 124 -14.43 10.39 4.63
N GLY A 125 -14.92 9.57 5.57
CA GLY A 125 -16.33 9.19 5.72
C GLY A 125 -16.82 8.12 4.74
N ARG A 126 -15.94 7.63 3.86
CA ARG A 126 -16.21 6.59 2.85
C ARG A 126 -14.94 5.81 2.53
N ASN A 127 -15.10 4.64 1.93
CA ASN A 127 -13.97 3.88 1.42
C ASN A 127 -13.49 4.50 0.10
N ILE A 128 -12.21 4.90 0.06
CA ILE A 128 -11.59 5.56 -1.11
C ILE A 128 -10.43 4.76 -1.71
N ALA A 129 -10.04 3.64 -1.10
CA ALA A 129 -8.91 2.84 -1.56
C ALA A 129 -9.41 1.60 -2.31
N TRP A 130 -10.06 0.69 -1.58
CA TRP A 130 -10.50 -0.59 -2.12
C TRP A 130 -12.01 -0.66 -2.16
N THR A 131 -12.61 -0.77 -3.34
CA THR A 131 -14.07 -0.82 -3.50
C THR A 131 -14.50 -2.12 -4.16
N TYR A 132 -14.19 -3.25 -3.54
CA TYR A 132 -14.57 -4.56 -4.07
C TYR A 132 -16.07 -4.83 -3.88
N THR A 133 -16.72 -5.28 -4.95
CA THR A 133 -18.18 -5.52 -5.04
C THR A 133 -18.54 -7.01 -5.18
N THR A 134 -17.55 -7.89 -5.17
CA THR A 134 -17.74 -9.33 -5.38
C THR A 134 -18.26 -10.06 -4.14
N ASN A 135 -18.79 -11.27 -4.32
CA ASN A 135 -19.32 -12.09 -3.22
C ASN A 135 -18.26 -12.52 -2.19
N ASP A 136 -16.99 -12.47 -2.56
CA ASP A 136 -15.84 -12.74 -1.70
C ASP A 136 -15.18 -11.46 -1.16
N ALA A 137 -15.86 -10.32 -1.27
CA ALA A 137 -15.45 -9.06 -0.67
C ALA A 137 -15.92 -8.96 0.78
N TYR A 138 -15.02 -8.58 1.68
CA TYR A 138 -15.31 -8.43 3.12
C TYR A 138 -14.88 -7.07 3.64
N CYS A 139 -15.27 -6.77 4.88
CA CYS A 139 -14.86 -5.55 5.59
C CYS A 139 -15.20 -4.26 4.84
N HIS A 140 -16.44 -4.12 4.35
CA HIS A 140 -16.90 -2.97 3.55
C HIS A 140 -16.14 -2.82 2.21
N GLY A 141 -15.83 -3.95 1.58
CA GLY A 141 -15.14 -3.99 0.30
C GLY A 141 -13.64 -3.67 0.38
N ASN A 142 -13.07 -3.64 1.60
CA ASN A 142 -11.63 -3.39 1.78
C ASN A 142 -10.77 -4.55 1.31
N ILE A 143 -11.24 -5.79 1.49
CA ILE A 143 -10.50 -6.98 1.10
C ILE A 143 -11.33 -7.84 0.14
N ARG A 144 -10.63 -8.54 -0.75
CA ARG A 144 -11.19 -9.60 -1.59
C ARG A 144 -10.40 -10.88 -1.41
N LEU A 145 -11.05 -11.96 -0.97
CA LEU A 145 -10.36 -13.21 -0.66
C LEU A 145 -9.76 -13.88 -1.90
N GLY A 146 -10.35 -13.68 -3.09
CA GLY A 146 -9.85 -14.20 -4.35
C GLY A 146 -8.44 -13.73 -4.73
N PHE A 147 -7.93 -12.65 -4.12
CA PHE A 147 -6.57 -12.16 -4.36
C PHE A 147 -5.45 -12.88 -3.62
N TRP A 148 -5.77 -13.94 -2.86
CA TRP A 148 -4.76 -14.68 -2.12
C TRP A 148 -3.61 -15.20 -3.00
N LYS A 149 -3.87 -15.54 -4.28
CA LYS A 149 -2.84 -16.02 -5.21
C LYS A 149 -1.84 -14.92 -5.57
N GLN A 150 -2.34 -13.72 -5.84
CA GLN A 150 -1.54 -12.54 -6.15
C GLN A 150 -0.66 -12.18 -4.96
N TRP A 151 -1.24 -12.19 -3.75
CA TRP A 151 -0.50 -11.92 -2.52
C TRP A 151 0.52 -13.01 -2.20
N LEU A 152 0.19 -14.28 -2.42
CA LEU A 152 1.14 -15.38 -2.26
C LEU A 152 2.32 -15.21 -3.24
N ALA A 153 2.05 -14.88 -4.50
CA ALA A 153 3.08 -14.61 -5.50
C ALA A 153 3.97 -13.41 -5.12
N LEU A 154 3.37 -12.33 -4.62
CA LEU A 154 4.12 -11.18 -4.13
C LEU A 154 5.00 -11.54 -2.93
N GLY A 155 4.50 -12.37 -2.01
CA GLY A 155 5.28 -12.91 -0.89
C GLY A 155 6.51 -13.69 -1.37
N ILE A 156 6.36 -14.55 -2.39
CA ILE A 156 7.48 -15.27 -3.01
C ILE A 156 8.50 -14.29 -3.59
N VAL A 157 8.05 -13.29 -4.36
CA VAL A 157 8.93 -12.28 -4.97
C VAL A 157 9.70 -11.52 -3.90
N LEU A 158 9.05 -11.13 -2.81
CA LEU A 158 9.69 -10.45 -1.69
C LEU A 158 10.78 -11.30 -1.03
N GLU A 159 10.50 -12.58 -0.74
CA GLU A 159 11.51 -13.50 -0.16
C GLU A 159 12.69 -13.76 -1.09
N CYS A 160 12.43 -13.96 -2.38
CA CYS A 160 13.49 -14.29 -3.33
C CYS A 160 14.41 -13.10 -3.61
N VAL A 161 13.85 -11.89 -3.73
CA VAL A 161 14.61 -10.72 -4.19
C VAL A 161 14.14 -9.40 -3.58
N GLY A 162 12.83 -9.22 -3.40
CA GLY A 162 12.27 -7.91 -3.09
C GLY A 162 12.79 -7.31 -1.78
N TYR A 163 12.95 -8.12 -0.72
CA TYR A 163 13.52 -7.63 0.54
C TYR A 163 14.95 -7.13 0.40
N ARG A 164 15.81 -7.88 -0.30
CA ARG A 164 17.20 -7.47 -0.52
C ARG A 164 17.27 -6.17 -1.33
N VAL A 165 16.45 -6.07 -2.38
CA VAL A 165 16.38 -4.86 -3.22
C VAL A 165 15.92 -3.66 -2.40
N LEU A 166 14.86 -3.80 -1.61
CA LEU A 166 14.33 -2.71 -0.79
C LEU A 166 15.31 -2.28 0.31
N ASP A 167 15.97 -3.22 0.97
CA ASP A 167 16.98 -2.94 2.00
C ASP A 167 18.18 -2.19 1.37
N THR A 168 18.74 -2.70 0.26
CA THR A 168 19.87 -2.08 -0.45
C THR A 168 19.54 -0.70 -0.99
N LEU A 169 18.38 -0.52 -1.63
CA LEU A 169 17.99 0.80 -2.16
C LEU A 169 17.73 1.80 -1.04
N GLY A 170 17.09 1.38 0.06
CA GLY A 170 16.87 2.24 1.21
C GLY A 170 18.16 2.72 1.86
N GLU A 171 19.13 1.82 2.05
CA GLU A 171 20.47 2.16 2.53
C GLU A 171 21.21 3.09 1.58
N TRP A 172 21.16 2.82 0.27
CA TRP A 172 21.79 3.67 -0.74
C TRP A 172 21.21 5.09 -0.76
N CYS A 173 19.88 5.23 -0.72
CA CYS A 173 19.22 6.53 -0.64
C CYS A 173 19.60 7.29 0.63
N ALA A 174 19.63 6.61 1.78
CA ALA A 174 20.04 7.21 3.04
C ALA A 174 21.50 7.68 3.03
N ALA A 175 22.40 6.93 2.38
CA ALA A 175 23.82 7.27 2.27
C ALA A 175 24.12 8.38 1.25
N SER A 176 23.25 8.56 0.24
CA SER A 176 23.45 9.51 -0.86
C SER A 176 23.17 10.99 -0.49
N CYS A 177 23.00 11.30 0.80
CA CYS A 177 22.66 12.64 1.31
C CYS A 177 21.40 13.25 0.68
N VAL A 178 20.49 12.42 0.15
CA VAL A 178 19.19 12.88 -0.34
C VAL A 178 18.34 13.24 0.88
N PRO A 179 17.86 14.49 1.03
CA PRO A 179 17.03 14.86 2.17
C PRO A 179 15.69 14.14 2.05
N LEU A 180 15.39 13.28 3.04
CA LEU A 180 14.15 12.51 3.08
C LEU A 180 12.94 13.43 3.02
N GLU A 181 12.99 14.56 3.72
CA GLU A 181 11.94 15.59 3.74
C GLU A 181 11.68 16.15 2.34
N GLY A 182 12.74 16.32 1.53
CA GLY A 182 12.62 16.74 0.14
C GLY A 182 11.91 15.71 -0.73
N VAL A 183 12.18 14.42 -0.51
CA VAL A 183 11.49 13.32 -1.21
C VAL A 183 10.04 13.22 -0.77
N LEU A 184 9.77 13.27 0.53
CA LEU A 184 8.40 13.25 1.07
C LEU A 184 7.59 14.44 0.54
N LEU A 185 8.18 15.64 0.48
CA LEU A 185 7.55 16.83 -0.09
C LEU A 185 7.30 16.67 -1.60
N ALA A 186 8.28 16.16 -2.36
CA ALA A 186 8.15 15.95 -3.80
C ALA A 186 7.01 14.96 -4.11
N PHE A 187 6.95 13.83 -3.41
CA PHE A 187 5.84 12.88 -3.54
C PHE A 187 4.52 13.51 -3.09
N GLY A 188 4.51 14.27 -2.00
CA GLY A 188 3.32 14.97 -1.49
C GLY A 188 2.74 15.96 -2.51
N VAL A 189 3.59 16.79 -3.12
CA VAL A 189 3.20 17.80 -4.13
C VAL A 189 2.83 17.16 -5.46
N ALA A 190 3.61 16.20 -5.95
CA ALA A 190 3.36 15.51 -7.21
C ALA A 190 1.99 14.82 -7.21
N THR A 191 1.57 14.29 -6.07
CA THR A 191 0.32 13.52 -5.96
C THR A 191 -0.91 14.39 -5.66
N ILE A 192 -0.76 15.62 -5.11
CA ILE A 192 -1.87 16.59 -4.96
C ILE A 192 -2.36 17.09 -6.34
N LYS A 193 -1.44 17.25 -7.30
CA LYS A 193 -1.76 17.82 -8.63
C LYS A 193 -2.63 16.92 -9.52
N TYR A 194 -2.76 15.64 -9.19
CA TYR A 194 -3.54 14.65 -9.95
C TYR A 194 -4.72 14.07 -9.14
N GLY A 195 -5.01 14.61 -7.96
CA GLY A 195 -6.03 14.11 -7.02
C GLY A 195 -7.40 14.80 -7.11
N HIS A 196 -7.76 15.38 -8.26
CA HIS A 196 -9.08 15.96 -8.53
C HIS A 196 -9.79 15.21 -9.65
#